data_AF-A0A2M8MZ01-F1
#
_entry.id   AF-A0A2M8MZ01-F1
#
_cell.length_a   1.000
_cell.length_b   1.000
_cell.length_c   1.000
_cell.angle_alpha   90.00
_cell.angle_beta   90.00
_cell.angle_gamma   90.00
#
_symmetry.space_group_name_H-M   'P 1'
#
loop_
_entity.id
_entity.type
_entity.pdbx_description
1 polymer ?
#
loop_
_entity_poly.entity_id
_entity_poly.type
_entity_poly.pdbx_seq_one_letter_code
_entity_poly.pdbx_strand_id
1 'polypeptide(L)'
;MAEAELLAATVMMGEHGRKRAGQGDEFWQYRPVNAGDSARLIDWRRSARGDAHFVREREWQSAQSVTLWVDPAKSMGFSGDKARPPKADRARLLALATAVLLLRAGERVGLAGDAAPPRPGRAQIVKLAAVLSGAEDAADYGAPTATGMVSHGRALFLSDFLGDLAPVEAALTAAADRGVRGALIQVLDPAEEEFPFSGRTIFESMGGGMRHETQQAGDLRDRYLARLAERKDQLAQLGRAVGWHVTTHHSGQPAQAALLWIYRALQGGR
;
A
#
# COMPACT_ATOMS: atom_id res chain seq x y z
N MET A 1 4.77 -14.46 -4.66
CA MET A 1 3.44 -14.80 -4.06
C MET A 1 3.59 -15.49 -2.70
N ALA A 2 4.28 -16.63 -2.60
CA ALA A 2 4.46 -17.35 -1.32
C ALA A 2 5.08 -16.47 -0.21
N GLU A 3 6.12 -15.69 -0.53
CA GLU A 3 6.73 -14.74 0.41
C GLU A 3 5.75 -13.69 0.93
N ALA A 4 4.89 -13.15 0.06
CA ALA A 4 3.86 -12.18 0.44
C ALA A 4 2.80 -12.79 1.37
N GLU A 5 2.40 -14.05 1.12
CA GLU A 5 1.46 -14.76 2.01
C GLU A 5 2.07 -15.07 3.38
N LEU A 6 3.35 -15.47 3.41
CA LEU A 6 4.09 -15.69 4.65
C LEU A 6 4.21 -14.38 5.44
N LEU A 7 4.62 -13.29 4.79
CA LEU A 7 4.73 -11.98 5.40
C LEU A 7 3.39 -11.50 5.97
N ALA A 8 2.30 -11.64 5.21
CA ALA A 8 0.95 -11.34 5.69
C ALA A 8 0.57 -12.20 6.91
N ALA A 9 0.89 -13.49 6.91
CA ALA A 9 0.63 -14.38 8.05
C ALA A 9 1.35 -13.93 9.33
N THR A 10 2.59 -13.42 9.23
CA THR A 10 3.34 -12.90 10.40
C THR A 10 2.67 -11.70 11.05
N VAL A 11 2.13 -10.77 10.25
CA VAL A 11 1.42 -9.59 10.75
C VAL A 11 0.10 -9.99 11.40
N MET A 12 -0.65 -10.91 10.77
CA MET A 12 -1.88 -11.43 11.38
C MET A 12 -1.60 -12.08 12.74
N MET A 13 -0.61 -12.98 12.84
CA MET A 13 -0.28 -13.63 14.12
C MET A 13 0.14 -12.63 15.21
N GLY A 14 0.85 -11.55 14.85
CA GLY A 14 1.24 -10.50 15.80
C GLY A 14 0.09 -9.63 16.31
N GLU A 15 -0.95 -9.39 15.49
CA GLU A 15 -2.14 -8.63 15.90
C GLU A 15 -3.13 -9.44 16.75
N HIS A 16 -3.12 -10.78 16.67
CA HIS A 16 -3.98 -11.64 17.49
C HIS A 16 -3.77 -11.49 19.01
N GLY A 17 -2.70 -10.80 19.45
CA GLY A 17 -2.44 -10.44 20.85
C GLY A 17 -3.17 -9.18 21.36
N ARG A 18 -3.70 -8.33 20.47
CA ARG A 18 -4.59 -7.20 20.81
C ARG A 18 -5.96 -7.47 20.23
N LYS A 19 -6.70 -8.38 20.85
CA LYS A 19 -8.13 -8.53 20.61
C LYS A 19 -8.84 -7.22 21.03
N ARG A 20 -9.03 -6.30 20.08
CA ARG A 20 -10.21 -5.42 20.14
C ARG A 20 -11.41 -6.32 19.82
N ALA A 21 -12.47 -6.22 20.62
CA ALA A 21 -13.75 -6.80 20.25
C ALA A 21 -14.20 -6.16 18.93
N GLY A 22 -14.48 -6.99 17.93
CA GLY A 22 -14.89 -6.54 16.61
C GLY A 22 -14.48 -7.49 15.48
N GLN A 23 -15.50 -8.18 14.96
CA GLN A 23 -15.67 -8.59 13.56
C GLN A 23 -15.17 -9.97 13.15
N GLY A 24 -15.77 -11.00 13.76
CA GLY A 24 -16.11 -12.21 13.02
C GLY A 24 -17.44 -12.03 12.27
N ASP A 25 -18.03 -13.14 11.83
CA ASP A 25 -19.47 -13.28 11.54
C ASP A 25 -20.31 -13.15 12.84
N GLU A 26 -19.89 -12.20 13.70
CA GLU A 26 -20.36 -11.96 15.05
C GLU A 26 -21.75 -11.36 14.93
N PHE A 27 -22.70 -12.22 15.31
CA PHE A 27 -24.00 -11.84 15.84
C PHE A 27 -24.00 -10.42 16.44
N TRP A 28 -24.70 -9.48 15.79
CA TRP A 28 -24.85 -8.11 16.29
C TRP A 28 -25.89 -8.09 17.41
N GLN A 29 -27.13 -8.45 17.08
CA GLN A 29 -28.21 -8.65 18.02
C GLN A 29 -29.31 -9.52 17.40
N TYR A 30 -30.16 -10.08 18.26
CA TYR A 30 -31.45 -10.61 17.83
C TYR A 30 -32.45 -9.46 17.90
N ARG A 31 -33.17 -9.21 16.81
CA ARG A 31 -34.36 -8.36 16.86
C ARG A 31 -35.63 -9.14 16.52
N PRO A 32 -36.81 -8.73 17.01
CA PRO A 32 -38.08 -9.29 16.57
C PRO A 32 -38.26 -9.20 15.05
N VAL A 33 -38.87 -10.23 14.46
CA VAL A 33 -39.28 -10.22 13.04
C VAL A 33 -40.30 -9.11 12.81
N ASN A 34 -40.11 -8.34 11.75
CA ASN A 34 -41.03 -7.31 11.28
C ASN A 34 -41.66 -7.74 9.94
N ALA A 35 -42.81 -7.14 9.63
CA ALA A 35 -43.45 -7.33 8.33
C ALA A 35 -42.53 -6.83 7.20
N GLY A 36 -42.05 -7.75 6.37
CA GLY A 36 -41.09 -7.48 5.29
C GLY A 36 -39.77 -8.25 5.39
N ASP A 37 -39.47 -8.84 6.55
CA ASP A 37 -38.27 -9.67 6.72
C ASP A 37 -38.40 -11.01 5.97
N SER A 38 -37.33 -11.39 5.27
CA SER A 38 -37.28 -12.70 4.63
C SER A 38 -37.21 -13.82 5.67
N ALA A 39 -38.01 -14.86 5.50
CA ALA A 39 -38.00 -16.04 6.35
C ALA A 39 -36.63 -16.74 6.43
N ARG A 40 -35.72 -16.50 5.46
CA ARG A 40 -34.35 -17.02 5.46
C ARG A 40 -33.43 -16.37 6.50
N LEU A 41 -33.79 -15.18 7.00
CA LEU A 41 -33.02 -14.44 8.00
C LEU A 41 -33.44 -14.78 9.44
N ILE A 42 -34.51 -15.56 9.61
CA ILE A 42 -35.01 -16.02 10.90
C ILE A 42 -34.07 -17.06 11.48
N ASP A 43 -33.59 -16.81 12.70
CA ASP A 43 -32.87 -17.81 13.49
C ASP A 43 -33.91 -18.71 14.18
N TRP A 44 -34.21 -19.84 13.54
CA TRP A 44 -35.17 -20.81 14.07
C TRP A 44 -34.75 -21.40 15.41
N ARG A 45 -33.44 -21.50 15.69
CA ARG A 45 -32.91 -22.07 16.92
C ARG A 45 -33.11 -21.14 18.12
N ARG A 46 -32.95 -19.83 17.92
CA ARG A 46 -33.28 -18.81 18.93
C ARG A 46 -34.77 -18.68 19.11
N SER A 47 -35.52 -18.67 18.00
CA SER A 47 -36.98 -18.48 18.00
C SER A 47 -37.72 -19.65 18.65
N ALA A 48 -37.19 -20.86 18.61
CA ALA A 48 -37.80 -22.03 19.26
C ALA A 48 -37.80 -22.00 20.80
N ARG A 49 -37.14 -21.00 21.43
CA ARG A 49 -37.06 -20.87 22.90
C ARG A 49 -38.14 -19.97 23.51
N GLY A 50 -39.07 -19.44 22.72
CA GLY A 50 -40.20 -18.62 23.19
C GLY A 50 -41.21 -18.34 22.09
N ASP A 51 -42.22 -17.50 22.37
CA ASP A 51 -43.34 -17.23 21.47
C ASP A 51 -43.05 -16.16 20.39
N ALA A 52 -41.81 -15.65 20.33
CA ALA A 52 -41.40 -14.60 19.41
C ALA A 52 -40.35 -15.10 18.41
N HIS A 53 -40.53 -14.73 17.14
CA HIS A 53 -39.53 -14.98 16.10
C HIS A 53 -38.46 -13.88 16.08
N PHE A 54 -37.21 -14.30 15.98
CA PHE A 54 -36.06 -13.40 15.96
C PHE A 54 -35.29 -13.51 14.64
N VAL A 55 -34.95 -12.36 14.07
CA VAL A 55 -34.01 -12.22 12.96
C VAL A 55 -32.62 -12.06 13.51
N ARG A 56 -31.64 -12.73 12.90
CA ARG A 56 -30.22 -12.51 13.19
C ARG A 56 -29.72 -11.34 12.37
N GLU A 57 -29.59 -10.16 12.98
CA GLU A 57 -28.97 -9.02 12.31
C GLU A 57 -27.45 -9.22 12.24
N ARG A 58 -26.90 -9.01 11.04
CA ARG A 58 -25.46 -9.00 10.78
C ARG A 58 -25.06 -7.54 10.59
N GLU A 59 -23.93 -7.14 11.16
CA GLU A 59 -23.40 -5.80 10.93
C GLU A 59 -23.13 -5.60 9.43
N TRP A 60 -23.68 -4.54 8.83
CA TRP A 60 -23.38 -4.19 7.45
C TRP A 60 -22.02 -3.47 7.42
N GLN A 61 -20.95 -4.26 7.40
CA GLN A 61 -19.61 -3.75 7.10
C GLN A 61 -19.51 -3.56 5.58
N SER A 62 -19.64 -2.32 5.11
CA SER A 62 -19.39 -2.02 3.70
C SER A 62 -17.90 -2.20 3.42
N ALA A 63 -17.55 -3.26 2.68
CA ALA A 63 -16.19 -3.51 2.23
C ALA A 63 -15.58 -2.26 1.57
N GLN A 64 -14.49 -1.77 2.14
CA GLN A 64 -13.70 -0.69 1.60
C GLN A 64 -13.03 -1.13 0.30
N SER A 65 -12.90 -0.20 -0.63
CA SER A 65 -12.11 -0.38 -1.84
C SER A 65 -10.74 0.23 -1.63
N VAL A 66 -9.68 -0.54 -1.87
CA VAL A 66 -8.30 -0.11 -1.75
C VAL A 66 -7.60 -0.21 -3.11
N THR A 67 -7.06 0.91 -3.59
CA THR A 67 -6.33 0.99 -4.86
C THR A 67 -4.84 1.14 -4.60
N LEU A 68 -4.03 0.23 -5.13
CA LEU A 68 -2.58 0.25 -4.99
C LEU A 68 -1.94 0.86 -6.23
N TRP A 69 -0.93 1.69 -6.07
CA TRP A 69 -0.02 2.06 -7.14
C TRP A 69 1.40 1.68 -6.72
N VAL A 70 2.06 0.92 -7.60
CA VAL A 70 3.45 0.48 -7.41
C VAL A 70 4.22 1.04 -8.58
N ASP A 71 5.26 1.80 -8.29
CA ASP A 71 6.07 2.44 -9.30
C ASP A 71 6.83 1.39 -10.16
N PRO A 72 6.57 1.33 -11.48
CA PRO A 72 7.24 0.42 -12.40
C PRO A 72 8.49 1.02 -13.06
N ALA A 73 8.89 2.24 -12.71
CA ALA A 73 9.98 2.95 -13.39
C ALA A 73 11.37 2.38 -13.08
N LYS A 74 12.33 2.73 -13.95
CA LYS A 74 13.69 2.16 -13.90
C LYS A 74 14.44 2.50 -12.61
N SER A 75 14.19 3.65 -11.98
CA SER A 75 14.83 4.02 -10.70
C SER A 75 14.56 2.99 -9.60
N MET A 76 13.41 2.33 -9.63
CA MET A 76 13.05 1.27 -8.68
C MET A 76 13.91 0.01 -8.85
N GLY A 77 14.59 -0.15 -9.99
CA GLY A 77 15.54 -1.24 -10.24
C GLY A 77 16.87 -1.10 -9.50
N PHE A 78 17.14 0.03 -8.85
CA PHE A 78 18.39 0.26 -8.14
C PHE A 78 18.55 -0.69 -6.93
N SER A 79 19.78 -1.18 -6.74
CA SER A 79 20.23 -1.85 -5.51
C SER A 79 21.70 -1.49 -5.27
N GLY A 80 22.02 -1.06 -4.05
CA GLY A 80 23.39 -0.71 -3.67
C GLY A 80 24.26 -1.92 -3.33
N ASP A 81 23.69 -3.11 -3.22
CA ASP A 81 24.36 -4.35 -2.84
C ASP A 81 23.80 -5.53 -3.66
N LYS A 82 24.67 -6.35 -4.25
CA LYS A 82 24.28 -7.53 -5.03
C LYS A 82 23.51 -8.57 -4.21
N ALA A 83 23.72 -8.62 -2.90
CA ALA A 83 23.00 -9.51 -2.00
C ALA A 83 21.60 -8.99 -1.62
N ARG A 84 21.26 -7.75 -2.01
CA ARG A 84 20.01 -7.09 -1.65
C ARG A 84 19.06 -7.01 -2.84
N PRO A 85 17.77 -7.34 -2.66
CA PRO A 85 16.79 -7.20 -3.72
C PRO A 85 16.61 -5.71 -4.11
N PRO A 86 16.32 -5.42 -5.40
CA PRO A 86 15.98 -4.08 -5.85
C PRO A 86 14.78 -3.47 -5.10
N LYS A 87 14.68 -2.14 -5.13
CA LYS A 87 13.55 -1.40 -4.53
C LYS A 87 12.20 -1.85 -5.09
N ALA A 88 12.13 -2.15 -6.39
CA ALA A 88 10.95 -2.65 -7.08
C ALA A 88 10.41 -3.95 -6.46
N ASP A 89 11.29 -4.90 -6.15
CA ASP A 89 10.90 -6.18 -5.56
C ASP A 89 10.34 -5.98 -4.15
N ARG A 90 10.97 -5.09 -3.37
CA ARG A 90 10.45 -4.72 -2.04
C ARG A 90 9.08 -4.06 -2.13
N ALA A 91 8.88 -3.13 -3.06
CA ALA A 91 7.61 -2.44 -3.26
C ALA A 91 6.50 -3.43 -3.70
N ARG A 92 6.79 -4.31 -4.66
CA ARG A 92 5.87 -5.37 -5.12
C ARG A 92 5.51 -6.34 -3.99
N LEU A 93 6.48 -6.74 -3.18
CA LEU A 93 6.25 -7.61 -2.01
C LEU A 93 5.30 -6.95 -1.01
N LEU A 94 5.56 -5.69 -0.63
CA LEU A 94 4.71 -4.94 0.30
C LEU A 94 3.29 -4.75 -0.24
N ALA A 95 3.16 -4.40 -1.53
CA ALA A 95 1.88 -4.25 -2.20
C ALA A 95 1.08 -5.56 -2.18
N LEU A 96 1.70 -6.69 -2.56
CA LEU A 96 1.04 -7.98 -2.57
C LEU A 96 0.69 -8.47 -1.17
N ALA A 97 1.58 -8.31 -0.19
CA ALA A 97 1.30 -8.70 1.18
C ALA A 97 0.15 -7.87 1.78
N THR A 98 0.11 -6.58 1.46
CA THR A 98 -1.01 -5.69 1.83
C THR A 98 -2.31 -6.16 1.17
N ALA A 99 -2.28 -6.48 -0.12
CA ALA A 99 -3.46 -7.02 -0.83
C ALA A 99 -3.95 -8.32 -0.20
N VAL A 100 -3.04 -9.24 0.17
CA VAL A 100 -3.39 -10.49 0.85
C VAL A 100 -4.08 -10.22 2.19
N LEU A 101 -3.55 -9.31 3.01
CA LEU A 101 -4.16 -8.94 4.29
C LEU A 101 -5.58 -8.39 4.12
N LEU A 102 -5.73 -7.41 3.23
CA LEU A 102 -6.99 -6.71 3.01
C LEU A 102 -8.05 -7.62 2.36
N LEU A 103 -7.68 -8.41 1.35
CA LEU A 103 -8.59 -9.35 0.70
C LEU A 103 -9.06 -10.46 1.66
N ARG A 104 -8.20 -10.89 2.60
CA ARG A 104 -8.59 -11.83 3.66
C ARG A 104 -9.51 -11.20 4.70
N ALA A 105 -9.38 -9.89 4.94
CA ALA A 105 -10.27 -9.10 5.78
C ALA A 105 -11.62 -8.75 5.09
N GLY A 106 -11.84 -9.19 3.85
CA GLY A 106 -13.09 -8.95 3.12
C GLY A 106 -13.12 -7.67 2.29
N GLU A 107 -12.01 -6.93 2.22
CA GLU A 107 -11.90 -5.71 1.43
C GLU A 107 -11.81 -5.99 -0.07
N ARG A 108 -12.00 -4.96 -0.89
CA ARG A 108 -11.76 -5.02 -2.35
C ARG A 108 -10.42 -4.37 -2.65
N VAL A 109 -9.55 -5.06 -3.37
CA VAL A 109 -8.20 -4.53 -3.69
C VAL A 109 -7.96 -4.51 -5.19
N GLY A 110 -7.39 -3.42 -5.69
CA GLY A 110 -7.07 -3.22 -7.10
C GLY A 110 -5.75 -2.48 -7.29
N LEU A 111 -5.34 -2.30 -8.55
CA LEU A 111 -4.26 -1.41 -8.96
C LEU A 111 -4.84 -0.13 -9.56
N ALA A 112 -4.10 0.96 -9.44
CA ALA A 112 -4.38 2.18 -10.19
C ALA A 112 -4.26 1.93 -11.70
N GLY A 113 -5.03 2.68 -12.50
CA GLY A 113 -5.25 2.41 -13.92
C GLY A 113 -6.33 1.34 -14.15
N ASP A 114 -6.32 0.76 -15.36
CA ASP A 114 -7.43 -0.10 -15.83
C ASP A 114 -7.12 -1.60 -15.77
N ALA A 115 -5.86 -1.98 -15.53
CA ALA A 115 -5.41 -3.37 -15.62
C ALA A 115 -6.08 -4.29 -14.57
N ALA A 116 -6.28 -3.79 -13.35
CA ALA A 116 -6.82 -4.58 -12.25
C ALA A 116 -7.71 -3.73 -11.30
N PRO A 117 -8.98 -3.46 -11.66
CA PRO A 117 -9.87 -2.69 -10.80
C PRO A 117 -10.12 -3.41 -9.45
N PRO A 118 -10.48 -2.67 -8.38
CA PRO A 118 -10.71 -3.25 -7.06
C PRO A 118 -11.80 -4.34 -7.06
N ARG A 119 -11.42 -5.56 -6.67
CA ARG A 119 -12.32 -6.71 -6.55
C ARG A 119 -12.02 -7.49 -5.27
N PRO A 120 -13.01 -8.19 -4.70
CA PRO A 120 -12.78 -9.06 -3.54
C PRO A 120 -12.26 -10.44 -3.98
N GLY A 121 -11.84 -11.23 -3.00
CA GLY A 121 -11.59 -12.67 -3.16
C GLY A 121 -10.17 -13.06 -3.58
N ARG A 122 -9.84 -14.34 -3.36
CA ARG A 122 -8.47 -14.87 -3.56
C ARG A 122 -7.98 -14.83 -5.00
N ALA A 123 -8.87 -14.99 -5.97
CA ALA A 123 -8.52 -14.92 -7.40
C ALA A 123 -7.92 -13.55 -7.77
N GLN A 124 -8.32 -12.48 -7.06
CA GLN A 124 -7.75 -11.16 -7.26
C GLN A 124 -6.26 -11.11 -6.88
N ILE A 125 -5.80 -11.84 -5.86
CA ILE A 125 -4.38 -11.91 -5.48
C ILE A 125 -3.53 -12.38 -6.67
N VAL A 126 -4.00 -13.42 -7.37
CA VAL A 126 -3.30 -13.99 -8.54
C VAL A 126 -3.25 -12.97 -9.67
N LYS A 127 -4.36 -12.27 -9.94
CA LYS A 127 -4.40 -11.21 -10.95
C LYS A 127 -3.45 -10.06 -10.62
N LEU A 128 -3.45 -9.57 -9.38
CA LEU A 128 -2.56 -8.50 -8.93
C LEU A 128 -1.10 -8.91 -9.06
N ALA A 129 -0.75 -10.14 -8.66
CA ALA A 129 0.61 -10.67 -8.79
C ALA A 129 1.05 -10.73 -10.25
N ALA A 130 0.19 -11.20 -11.16
CA ALA A 130 0.52 -11.26 -12.58
C ALA A 130 0.79 -9.88 -13.18
N VAL A 131 -0.04 -8.88 -12.86
CA VAL A 131 0.14 -7.51 -13.37
C VAL A 131 1.41 -6.87 -12.78
N LEU A 132 1.64 -7.00 -11.47
CA LEU A 132 2.80 -6.39 -10.81
C LEU A 132 4.13 -7.01 -11.27
N SER A 133 4.16 -8.31 -11.59
CA SER A 133 5.37 -8.97 -12.09
C SER A 133 5.73 -8.56 -13.53
N GLY A 134 4.76 -8.15 -14.34
CA GLY A 134 4.98 -7.71 -15.73
C GLY A 134 5.05 -6.20 -15.91
N ALA A 135 4.91 -5.43 -14.83
CA ALA A 135 4.91 -3.98 -14.87
C ALA A 135 6.34 -3.44 -14.89
N GLU A 136 6.77 -2.97 -16.06
CA GLU A 136 8.02 -2.24 -16.29
C GLU A 136 7.71 -1.04 -17.18
N ASP A 137 8.23 0.14 -16.79
CA ASP A 137 8.11 1.36 -17.57
C ASP A 137 9.48 1.73 -18.17
N ALA A 138 9.47 2.29 -19.38
CA ALA A 138 10.66 2.81 -20.04
C ALA A 138 11.17 4.10 -19.39
N ALA A 139 10.31 4.82 -18.65
CA ALA A 139 10.66 6.05 -17.95
C ALA A 139 11.65 5.82 -16.79
N ASP A 140 12.50 6.81 -16.54
CA ASP A 140 13.47 6.78 -15.43
C ASP A 140 12.77 6.87 -14.06
N TYR A 141 11.67 7.62 -13.97
CA TYR A 141 10.89 7.81 -12.75
C TYR A 141 9.39 7.67 -13.02
N GLY A 142 8.65 7.12 -12.05
CA GLY A 142 7.23 6.86 -12.20
C GLY A 142 6.36 8.08 -11.97
N ALA A 143 5.21 8.12 -12.64
CA ALA A 143 4.17 9.10 -12.43
C ALA A 143 2.90 8.39 -11.90
N PRO A 144 2.46 8.65 -10.66
CA PRO A 144 1.22 8.06 -10.15
C PRO A 144 0.00 8.59 -10.89
N THR A 145 -1.07 7.79 -10.89
CA THR A 145 -2.37 8.16 -11.44
C THR A 145 -3.47 7.92 -10.43
N ALA A 146 -4.49 8.78 -10.45
CA ALA A 146 -5.72 8.61 -9.68
C ALA A 146 -6.76 7.72 -10.41
N THR A 147 -6.48 7.30 -11.65
CA THR A 147 -7.36 6.39 -12.40
C THR A 147 -7.55 5.07 -11.64
N GLY A 148 -8.77 4.53 -11.63
CA GLY A 148 -9.09 3.30 -10.91
C GLY A 148 -9.30 3.46 -9.39
N MET A 149 -9.15 4.68 -8.85
CA MET A 149 -9.54 4.96 -7.46
C MET A 149 -11.05 5.08 -7.32
N VAL A 150 -11.59 4.45 -6.27
CA VAL A 150 -13.02 4.50 -5.94
C VAL A 150 -13.28 5.64 -4.95
N SER A 151 -14.33 6.43 -5.16
CA SER A 151 -14.73 7.51 -4.25
C SER A 151 -14.86 7.01 -2.82
N HIS A 152 -14.29 7.78 -1.89
CA HIS A 152 -14.27 7.51 -0.44
C HIS A 152 -13.57 6.18 -0.09
N GLY A 153 -12.81 5.61 -1.02
CA GLY A 153 -11.97 4.45 -0.80
C GLY A 153 -10.64 4.80 -0.14
N ARG A 154 -9.74 3.82 -0.18
CA ARG A 154 -8.36 3.97 0.29
C ARG A 154 -7.37 3.79 -0.85
N ALA A 155 -6.18 4.35 -0.73
CA ALA A 155 -5.10 4.12 -1.68
C ALA A 155 -3.73 3.98 -1.01
N LEU A 156 -2.82 3.26 -1.67
CA LEU A 156 -1.45 3.05 -1.22
C LEU A 156 -0.50 3.23 -2.40
N PHE A 157 0.42 4.17 -2.29
CA PHE A 157 1.44 4.41 -3.30
C PHE A 157 2.81 3.95 -2.81
N LEU A 158 3.53 3.18 -3.62
CA LEU A 158 4.89 2.72 -3.33
C LEU A 158 5.82 3.13 -4.46
N SER A 159 6.77 4.02 -4.18
CA SER A 159 7.76 4.57 -5.12
C SER A 159 8.98 5.04 -4.36
N ASP A 160 10.09 5.35 -5.02
CA ASP A 160 11.18 6.10 -4.43
C ASP A 160 10.93 7.62 -4.40
N PHE A 161 9.94 8.11 -5.17
CA PHE A 161 9.56 9.51 -5.32
C PHE A 161 10.74 10.45 -5.60
N LEU A 162 11.76 9.96 -6.32
CA LEU A 162 12.96 10.75 -6.62
C LEU A 162 12.81 11.65 -7.84
N GLY A 163 11.83 11.35 -8.71
CA GLY A 163 11.50 12.13 -9.90
C GLY A 163 10.80 13.46 -9.61
N ASP A 164 10.09 13.96 -10.62
CA ASP A 164 9.22 15.13 -10.48
C ASP A 164 8.05 14.82 -9.54
N LEU A 165 7.76 15.73 -8.60
CA LEU A 165 6.65 15.60 -7.67
C LEU A 165 5.34 16.16 -8.23
N ALA A 166 5.35 16.93 -9.31
CA ALA A 166 4.11 17.49 -9.87
C ALA A 166 3.05 16.42 -10.22
N PRO A 167 3.41 15.25 -10.81
CA PRO A 167 2.44 14.16 -11.00
C PRO A 167 1.92 13.56 -9.68
N VAL A 168 2.76 13.52 -8.63
CA VAL A 168 2.38 13.03 -7.29
C VAL A 168 1.36 13.98 -6.68
N GLU A 169 1.62 15.28 -6.71
CA GLU A 169 0.70 16.32 -6.23
C GLU A 169 -0.63 16.29 -6.99
N ALA A 170 -0.60 16.15 -8.31
CA ALA A 170 -1.81 16.05 -9.13
C ALA A 170 -2.64 14.79 -8.79
N ALA A 171 -1.99 13.64 -8.63
CA ALA A 171 -2.66 12.39 -8.26
C ALA A 171 -3.26 12.46 -6.85
N LEU A 172 -2.54 13.05 -5.88
CA LEU A 172 -3.03 13.24 -4.52
C LEU A 172 -4.21 14.20 -4.45
N THR A 173 -4.15 15.31 -5.19
CA THR A 173 -5.26 16.28 -5.29
C THR A 173 -6.49 15.61 -5.86
N ALA A 174 -6.36 14.90 -6.99
CA ALA A 174 -7.46 14.18 -7.60
C ALA A 174 -8.01 13.03 -6.74
N ALA A 175 -7.19 12.46 -5.85
CA ALA A 175 -7.62 11.48 -4.86
C ALA A 175 -8.41 12.15 -3.72
N ALA A 176 -7.91 13.29 -3.21
CA ALA A 176 -8.55 14.08 -2.17
C ALA A 176 -9.93 14.60 -2.59
N ASP A 177 -10.07 15.07 -3.84
CA ASP A 177 -11.36 15.52 -4.41
C ASP A 177 -12.42 14.41 -4.41
N ARG A 178 -11.99 13.14 -4.49
CA ARG A 178 -12.86 11.96 -4.43
C ARG A 178 -13.06 11.45 -2.99
N GLY A 179 -12.49 12.12 -1.99
CA GLY A 179 -12.49 11.70 -0.59
C GLY A 179 -11.63 10.46 -0.32
N VAL A 180 -10.69 10.13 -1.21
CA VAL A 180 -9.80 8.98 -1.03
C VAL A 180 -8.73 9.32 0.00
N ARG A 181 -8.58 8.44 0.99
CA ARG A 181 -7.52 8.52 2.01
C ARG A 181 -6.46 7.48 1.75
N GLY A 182 -5.26 7.62 2.28
CA GLY A 182 -4.24 6.64 1.95
C GLY A 182 -2.90 6.85 2.60
N ALA A 183 -1.92 6.15 2.05
CA ALA A 183 -0.54 6.25 2.46
C ALA A 183 0.43 6.28 1.28
N LEU A 184 1.54 6.98 1.47
CA LEU A 184 2.72 7.00 0.61
C LEU A 184 3.85 6.26 1.32
N ILE A 185 4.45 5.29 0.64
CA ILE A 185 5.64 4.57 1.09
C ILE A 185 6.77 4.93 0.17
N GLN A 186 7.71 5.72 0.66
CA GLN A 186 8.96 5.97 -0.04
C GLN A 186 9.87 4.75 0.16
N VAL A 187 10.18 4.02 -0.91
CA VAL A 187 11.09 2.87 -0.87
C VAL A 187 12.47 3.32 -1.33
N LEU A 188 13.45 3.31 -0.43
CA LEU A 188 14.83 3.69 -0.71
C LEU A 188 15.76 2.49 -0.52
N ASP A 189 16.88 2.49 -1.21
CA ASP A 189 18.00 1.63 -0.88
C ASP A 189 18.86 2.30 0.21
N PRO A 190 19.34 1.57 1.23
CA PRO A 190 20.27 2.13 2.23
C PRO A 190 21.46 2.90 1.65
N ALA A 191 21.99 2.51 0.48
CA ALA A 191 23.09 3.23 -0.17
C ALA A 191 22.70 4.64 -0.65
N GLU A 192 21.41 4.89 -0.89
CA GLU A 192 20.87 6.21 -1.21
C GLU A 192 20.81 7.14 0.02
N GLU A 193 21.05 6.65 1.24
CA GLU A 193 21.14 7.51 2.44
C GLU A 193 22.50 7.47 3.09
N GLU A 194 23.17 6.33 3.06
CA GLU A 194 24.53 6.19 3.57
C GLU A 194 25.53 6.93 2.65
N PHE A 195 25.22 6.93 1.34
CA PHE A 195 26.06 7.44 0.27
C PHE A 195 27.50 6.91 0.37
N PRO A 196 27.72 5.59 0.21
CA PRO A 196 29.03 4.95 0.41
C PRO A 196 29.99 5.15 -0.77
N PHE A 197 29.85 6.24 -1.53
CA PHE A 197 30.63 6.52 -2.73
C PHE A 197 31.74 7.51 -2.43
N SER A 198 32.98 7.16 -2.80
CA SER A 198 34.16 8.00 -2.59
C SER A 198 35.12 7.92 -3.78
N GLY A 199 35.99 8.93 -3.91
CA GLY A 199 36.92 9.03 -5.03
C GLY A 199 36.22 9.27 -6.36
N ARG A 200 36.86 8.85 -7.46
CA ARG A 200 36.31 9.03 -8.81
C ARG A 200 35.15 8.07 -9.02
N THR A 201 33.98 8.61 -9.30
CA THR A 201 32.75 7.82 -9.51
C THR A 201 31.96 8.40 -10.67
N ILE A 202 31.38 7.52 -11.47
CA ILE A 202 30.43 7.87 -12.51
C ILE A 202 29.06 7.41 -12.01
N PHE A 203 28.17 8.38 -11.79
CA PHE A 203 26.78 8.10 -11.52
C PHE A 203 26.02 8.02 -12.84
N GLU A 204 25.26 6.96 -13.04
CA GLU A 204 24.44 6.75 -14.24
C GLU A 204 23.01 6.45 -13.80
N SER A 205 22.02 7.05 -14.48
CA SER A 205 20.62 6.71 -14.22
C SER A 205 20.35 5.27 -14.64
N MET A 206 19.37 4.62 -14.01
CA MET A 206 19.02 3.23 -14.34
C MET A 206 18.52 3.06 -15.79
N GLY A 207 18.07 4.14 -16.45
CA GLY A 207 17.76 4.13 -17.88
C GLY A 207 18.88 4.60 -18.80
N GLY A 208 20.07 4.91 -18.28
CA GLY A 208 21.25 5.33 -19.06
C GLY A 208 21.16 6.74 -19.66
N GLY A 209 20.07 7.47 -19.40
CA GLY A 209 19.82 8.79 -19.98
C GLY A 209 20.60 9.93 -19.31
N MET A 210 21.04 9.73 -18.07
CA MET A 210 21.84 10.71 -17.33
C MET A 210 23.14 10.09 -16.83
N ARG A 211 24.25 10.80 -17.02
CA ARG A 211 25.57 10.43 -16.53
C ARG A 211 26.26 11.62 -15.89
N HIS A 212 26.70 11.47 -14.65
CA HIS A 212 27.43 12.48 -13.91
C HIS A 212 28.76 11.91 -13.43
N GLU A 213 29.87 12.39 -13.99
CA GLU A 213 31.21 12.03 -13.55
C GLU A 213 31.72 13.03 -12.52
N THR A 214 32.24 12.51 -11.41
CA THR A 214 32.94 13.30 -10.40
C THR A 214 34.28 12.65 -10.07
N GLN A 215 35.31 13.47 -9.85
CA GLN A 215 36.63 13.00 -9.40
C GLN A 215 36.64 12.68 -7.90
N GLN A 216 35.68 13.24 -7.14
CA GLN A 216 35.53 13.06 -5.70
C GLN A 216 34.05 13.04 -5.31
N ALA A 217 33.45 11.84 -5.28
CA ALA A 217 32.05 11.65 -4.94
C ALA A 217 31.71 12.09 -3.50
N GLY A 218 32.68 12.00 -2.58
CA GLY A 218 32.50 12.43 -1.19
C GLY A 218 32.04 13.88 -1.05
N ASP A 219 32.50 14.77 -1.94
CA ASP A 219 32.14 16.21 -1.91
C ASP A 219 30.68 16.45 -2.33
N LEU A 220 30.05 15.47 -2.98
CA LEU A 220 28.63 15.52 -3.36
C LEU A 220 27.70 15.03 -2.26
N ARG A 221 28.23 14.32 -1.26
CA ARG A 221 27.45 13.63 -0.23
C ARG A 221 26.52 14.59 0.50
N ASP A 222 27.06 15.66 1.09
CA ASP A 222 26.27 16.58 1.90
C ASP A 222 25.17 17.27 1.07
N ARG A 223 25.50 17.69 -0.16
CA ARG A 223 24.53 18.31 -1.07
C ARG A 223 23.43 17.33 -1.48
N TYR A 224 23.78 16.07 -1.73
CA TYR A 224 22.82 15.05 -2.10
C TYR A 224 21.90 14.70 -0.92
N LEU A 225 22.45 14.50 0.27
CA LEU A 225 21.66 14.21 1.48
C LEU A 225 20.74 15.37 1.86
N ALA A 226 21.19 16.62 1.68
CA ALA A 226 20.33 17.80 1.87
C ALA A 226 19.13 17.80 0.90
N ARG A 227 19.35 17.49 -0.38
CA ARG A 227 18.26 17.37 -1.37
C ARG A 227 17.32 16.21 -1.08
N LEU A 228 17.84 15.08 -0.61
CA LEU A 228 17.01 13.93 -0.22
C LEU A 228 16.15 14.26 1.01
N ALA A 229 16.70 14.98 1.99
CA ALA A 229 15.95 15.46 3.15
C ALA A 229 14.83 16.43 2.72
N GLU A 230 15.14 17.40 1.87
CA GLU A 230 14.15 18.33 1.31
C GLU A 230 13.03 17.57 0.58
N ARG A 231 13.38 16.55 -0.22
CA ARG A 231 12.41 15.71 -0.92
C ARG A 231 11.47 14.98 0.04
N LYS A 232 11.99 14.43 1.13
CA LYS A 232 11.18 13.77 2.17
C LYS A 232 10.24 14.75 2.86
N ASP A 233 10.72 15.95 3.15
CA ASP A 233 9.91 17.00 3.75
C ASP A 233 8.78 17.44 2.83
N GLN A 234 9.04 17.60 1.53
CA GLN A 234 8.03 17.89 0.50
C GLN A 234 6.95 16.79 0.45
N LEU A 235 7.35 15.51 0.42
CA LEU A 235 6.39 14.39 0.44
C LEU A 235 5.55 14.38 1.72
N ALA A 236 6.17 14.64 2.87
CA ALA A 236 5.46 14.70 4.15
C ALA A 236 4.48 15.89 4.19
N GLN A 237 4.83 17.03 3.58
CA GLN A 237 3.94 18.19 3.43
C GLN A 237 2.74 17.85 2.53
N LEU A 238 2.98 17.25 1.36
CA LEU A 238 1.94 16.81 0.43
C LEU A 238 0.97 15.83 1.11
N GLY A 239 1.50 14.80 1.79
CA GLY A 239 0.68 13.85 2.52
C GLY A 239 -0.18 14.52 3.60
N ARG A 240 0.39 15.44 4.39
CA ARG A 240 -0.37 16.19 5.41
C ARG A 240 -1.49 17.04 4.80
N ALA A 241 -1.25 17.67 3.65
CA ALA A 241 -2.23 18.53 2.99
C ALA A 241 -3.50 17.78 2.59
N VAL A 242 -3.38 16.52 2.15
CA VAL A 242 -4.52 15.67 1.76
C VAL A 242 -4.96 14.68 2.83
N GLY A 243 -4.35 14.72 4.02
CA GLY A 243 -4.66 13.80 5.12
C GLY A 243 -4.17 12.36 4.93
N TRP A 244 -3.14 12.15 4.10
CA TRP A 244 -2.50 10.87 3.87
C TRP A 244 -1.28 10.66 4.79
N HIS A 245 -1.02 9.40 5.12
CA HIS A 245 0.17 9.02 5.88
C HIS A 245 1.39 8.90 4.97
N VAL A 246 2.58 9.22 5.48
CA VAL A 246 3.83 9.11 4.72
C VAL A 246 4.89 8.45 5.59
N THR A 247 5.63 7.49 5.03
CA THR A 247 6.83 6.93 5.66
C THR A 247 7.87 6.56 4.61
N THR A 248 9.12 6.47 5.05
CA THR A 248 10.20 5.88 4.27
C THR A 248 10.46 4.46 4.76
N HIS A 249 10.74 3.54 3.84
CA HIS A 249 11.15 2.17 4.10
C HIS A 249 12.38 1.84 3.28
N HIS A 250 13.35 1.17 3.91
CA HIS A 250 14.59 0.78 3.25
C HIS A 250 14.52 -0.66 2.76
N SER A 251 14.97 -0.91 1.52
CA SER A 251 15.00 -2.25 0.91
C SER A 251 15.76 -3.29 1.75
N GLY A 252 16.79 -2.84 2.48
CA GLY A 252 17.61 -3.66 3.39
C GLY A 252 16.97 -3.97 4.76
N GLN A 253 15.86 -3.32 5.12
CA GLN A 253 15.16 -3.59 6.38
C GLN A 253 14.11 -4.71 6.23
N PRO A 254 13.71 -5.37 7.33
CA PRO A 254 12.62 -6.34 7.29
C PRO A 254 11.30 -5.72 6.82
N ALA A 255 10.66 -6.33 5.82
CA ALA A 255 9.38 -5.85 5.28
C ALA A 255 8.22 -5.91 6.28
N GLN A 256 8.33 -6.70 7.35
CA GLN A 256 7.27 -6.90 8.34
C GLN A 256 6.89 -5.59 9.06
N ALA A 257 7.89 -4.78 9.41
CA ALA A 257 7.67 -3.51 10.10
C ALA A 257 6.92 -2.52 9.19
N ALA A 258 7.32 -2.43 7.92
CA ALA A 258 6.64 -1.60 6.92
C ALA A 258 5.22 -2.08 6.66
N LEU A 259 5.00 -3.40 6.53
CA LEU A 259 3.66 -3.96 6.33
C LEU A 259 2.72 -3.66 7.51
N LEU A 260 3.22 -3.79 8.75
CA LEU A 260 2.43 -3.46 9.94
C LEU A 260 2.07 -1.98 9.99
N TRP A 261 3.02 -1.10 9.62
CA TRP A 261 2.76 0.33 9.50
C TRP A 261 1.70 0.63 8.43
N ILE A 262 1.82 0.03 7.23
CA ILE A 262 0.86 0.17 6.13
C ILE A 262 -0.53 -0.25 6.58
N TYR A 263 -0.64 -1.42 7.21
CA TYR A 263 -1.93 -1.94 7.66
C TYR A 263 -2.61 -0.99 8.65
N ARG A 264 -1.85 -0.43 9.61
CA ARG A 264 -2.37 0.56 10.57
C ARG A 264 -2.74 1.88 9.92
N ALA A 265 -1.91 2.37 9.00
CA ALA A 265 -2.16 3.62 8.28
C ALA A 265 -3.41 3.54 7.41
N LEU A 266 -3.68 2.37 6.81
CA LEU A 266 -4.90 2.14 6.07
C LEU A 266 -6.10 2.00 7.02
N GLN A 267 -5.99 1.25 8.13
CA GLN A 267 -7.12 1.05 9.05
C GLN A 267 -7.52 2.28 9.88
N GLY A 268 -6.56 3.12 10.24
CA GLY A 268 -6.80 4.33 11.03
C GLY A 268 -7.49 5.41 10.19
N GLY A 269 -8.79 5.64 10.44
CA GLY A 269 -9.33 6.98 10.26
C GLY A 269 -8.72 7.87 11.34
N ARG A 270 -8.13 9.00 10.96
CA ARG A 270 -7.79 10.05 11.94
C ARG A 270 -9.06 10.57 12.60
#